data_AF-A0AAV8T4B9-F1
#
_entry.id   AF-A0AAV8T4B9-F1
#
_cell.length_a   1.000
_cell.length_b   1.000
_cell.length_c   1.000
_cell.angle_alpha   90.00
_cell.angle_beta   90.00
_cell.angle_gamma   90.00
#
_symmetry.space_group_name_H-M   'P 1'
#
loop_
_entity.id
_entity.type
_entity.pdbx_description
1 polymer ?
#
loop_
_entity_poly.entity_id
_entity_poly.type
_entity_poly.pdbx_seq_one_letter_code
_entity_poly.pdbx_strand_id
1 'polypeptide(L)'
;MGSEEERALENQLEIQLQEQKDLLSALDDALAVDPSNLELLSVQEELVQAIKDAEDGLLHLKRARLLREVDAGLHDSNSTAQNVKVEPLDQTGFKPEPLEEQSYSVG
;
A
#
# COMPACT_ATOMS: atom_id res chain seq x y z
N MET A 1 -2.90 12.39 15.75
CA MET A 1 -1.42 12.35 15.87
C MET A 1 -1.02 11.07 15.19
N GLY A 2 -0.39 11.11 14.00
CA GLY A 2 -0.11 9.87 13.26
C GLY A 2 0.62 10.11 11.95
N SER A 3 0.04 10.91 11.04
CA SER A 3 0.63 11.05 9.69
C SER A 3 1.95 11.81 9.65
N GLU A 4 2.15 12.82 10.50
CA GLU A 4 3.39 13.61 10.52
C GLU A 4 4.56 12.81 11.12
N GLU A 5 4.31 12.05 12.19
CA GLU A 5 5.30 11.13 12.77
C GLU A 5 5.65 10.00 11.78
N GLU A 6 4.67 9.44 11.09
CA GLU A 6 4.88 8.45 10.02
C GLU A 6 5.72 9.02 8.87
N ARG A 7 5.44 10.27 8.45
CA ARG A 7 6.25 10.98 7.43
C ARG A 7 7.68 11.21 7.90
N ALA A 8 7.88 11.62 9.15
CA ALA A 8 9.20 11.82 9.72
C ALA A 8 10.00 10.50 9.76
N LEU A 9 9.36 9.40 10.17
CA LEU A 9 9.97 8.07 10.16
C LEU A 9 10.36 7.64 8.74
N GLU A 10 9.46 7.79 7.76
CA GLU A 10 9.76 7.46 6.36
C GLU A 10 10.95 8.27 5.82
N ASN A 11 11.00 9.57 6.08
CA ASN A 11 12.11 10.41 5.65
C ASN A 11 13.44 9.97 6.29
N GLN A 12 13.41 9.60 7.58
CA GLN A 12 14.58 9.08 8.26
C GLN A 12 15.07 7.76 7.64
N LEU A 13 14.15 6.87 7.28
CA LEU A 13 14.47 5.61 6.61
C LEU A 13 15.05 5.85 5.21
N GLU A 14 14.53 6.82 4.45
CA GLU A 14 15.06 7.20 3.14
C GLU A 14 16.51 7.70 3.24
N ILE A 15 16.81 8.52 4.25
CA ILE A 15 18.18 9.00 4.50
C ILE A 15 19.11 7.81 4.80
N GLN A 16 18.72 6.92 5.71
CA GLN A 16 19.51 5.73 6.04
C GLN A 16 19.70 4.79 4.85
N LEU A 17 18.70 4.70 3.97
CA LEU A 17 18.79 3.91 2.75
C LEU A 17 19.82 4.50 1.79
N GLN A 18 19.86 5.83 1.66
CA GLN A 18 20.86 6.51 0.85
C GLN A 18 22.27 6.28 1.40
N GLU A 19 22.45 6.39 2.72
CA GLU A 19 23.73 6.09 3.37
C GLU A 19 24.20 4.65 3.09
N GLN A 20 23.29 3.67 3.13
CA GLN A 20 23.63 2.28 2.79
C GLN A 20 24.01 2.11 1.31
N LYS A 21 23.36 2.83 0.39
CA LYS A 21 23.72 2.82 -1.03
C LYS A 21 25.10 3.43 -1.27
N ASP A 22 25.44 4.48 -0.53
CA ASP A 22 26.76 5.09 -0.59
C ASP A 22 27.84 4.13 -0.04
N LEU A 23 27.53 3.41 1.05
CA LEU A 23 28.39 2.34 1.57
C LEU A 23 28.57 1.19 0.58
N LEU A 24 27.51 0.79 -0.13
CA LEU A 24 27.58 -0.22 -1.18
C LEU A 24 28.49 0.25 -2.32
N SER A 25 28.40 1.51 -2.74
CA SER A 25 29.31 2.08 -3.74
C SER A 25 30.77 2.05 -3.28
N ALA A 26 31.04 2.36 -2.01
CA ALA A 26 32.40 2.27 -1.47
C ALA A 26 32.93 0.83 -1.40
N LEU A 27 32.04 -0.14 -1.18
CA LEU A 27 32.36 -1.55 -1.19
C LEU A 27 32.62 -2.06 -2.61
N ASP A 28 31.86 -1.60 -3.59
CA ASP A 28 32.06 -1.88 -5.02
C ASP A 28 33.44 -1.37 -5.48
N ASP A 29 33.84 -0.17 -5.04
CA ASP A 29 35.17 0.39 -5.33
C ASP A 29 36.28 -0.47 -4.72
N ALA A 30 36.10 -0.98 -3.49
CA ALA A 30 37.07 -1.88 -2.86
C ALA A 30 37.17 -3.23 -3.59
N LEU A 31 36.03 -3.78 -4.02
CA LEU A 31 35.97 -5.00 -4.82
C LEU A 31 36.54 -4.83 -6.23
N ALA A 32 36.51 -3.62 -6.80
CA ALA A 32 37.19 -3.34 -8.06
C ALA A 32 38.73 -3.46 -7.94
N VAL A 33 39.29 -3.20 -6.75
CA VAL A 33 40.72 -3.36 -6.45
C VAL A 33 41.07 -4.83 -6.15
N ASP A 34 40.23 -5.53 -5.40
CA ASP A 34 40.40 -6.96 -5.08
C ASP A 34 39.09 -7.76 -5.29
N PRO A 35 38.82 -8.20 -6.54
CA PRO A 35 37.57 -8.91 -6.87
C PRO A 35 37.47 -10.31 -6.25
N SER A 36 38.56 -10.85 -5.71
CA SER A 36 38.62 -12.20 -5.14
C SER A 36 38.48 -12.19 -3.61
N ASN A 37 38.25 -11.02 -3.01
CA ASN A 37 38.06 -10.89 -1.59
C ASN A 37 36.68 -11.43 -1.15
N LEU A 38 36.67 -12.69 -0.70
CA LEU A 38 35.44 -13.39 -0.30
C LEU A 38 34.69 -12.71 0.85
N GLU A 39 35.41 -12.09 1.78
CA GLU A 39 34.81 -11.37 2.91
C GLU A 39 34.02 -10.14 2.41
N LEU A 40 34.63 -9.35 1.52
CA LEU A 40 33.97 -8.18 0.93
C LEU A 40 32.77 -8.57 0.06
N LEU A 41 32.86 -9.67 -0.68
CA LEU A 41 31.74 -10.20 -1.47
C LEU A 41 30.57 -10.63 -0.57
N SER A 42 30.85 -11.32 0.54
CA SER A 42 29.82 -11.72 1.50
C SER A 42 29.11 -10.51 2.09
N VAL A 43 29.87 -9.49 2.51
CA VAL A 43 29.32 -8.24 3.04
C VAL A 43 28.50 -7.49 1.99
N GLN A 44 28.93 -7.52 0.72
CA GLN A 44 28.21 -6.88 -0.39
C GLN A 44 26.85 -7.55 -0.62
N GLU A 45 26.82 -8.88 -0.65
CA GLU A 45 25.57 -9.64 -0.82
C GLU A 45 24.61 -9.38 0.34
N GLU A 46 25.10 -9.39 1.58
CA GLU A 46 24.30 -9.07 2.77
C GLU A 46 23.76 -7.64 2.73
N LEU A 47 24.58 -6.66 2.35
CA LEU A 47 24.18 -5.26 2.27
C LEU A 47 23.14 -5.03 1.16
N VAL A 48 23.30 -5.66 0.00
CA VAL A 48 22.32 -5.61 -1.09
C VAL A 48 20.97 -6.17 -0.63
N GLN A 49 20.98 -7.29 0.09
CA GLN A 49 19.75 -7.88 0.61
C GLN A 49 19.10 -6.99 1.69
N ALA A 50 19.90 -6.41 2.60
CA ALA A 50 19.40 -5.51 3.64
C ALA A 50 18.79 -4.23 3.05
N ILE A 51 19.41 -3.64 2.03
CA ILE A 51 18.86 -2.47 1.32
C ILE A 51 17.51 -2.82 0.70
N LYS A 52 17.42 -3.97 0.03
CA LYS A 52 16.17 -4.42 -0.59
C LYS A 52 15.07 -4.62 0.43
N ASP A 53 15.36 -5.28 1.55
CA ASP A 53 14.38 -5.51 2.61
C ASP A 53 13.91 -4.19 3.24
N ALA A 54 14.80 -3.21 3.38
CA ALA A 54 14.47 -1.87 3.85
C ALA A 54 13.62 -1.08 2.85
N GLU A 55 13.92 -1.15 1.54
CA GLU A 55 13.12 -0.56 0.47
C GLU A 55 11.70 -1.14 0.45
N ASP A 56 11.58 -2.46 0.52
CA ASP A 56 10.30 -3.16 0.58
C ASP A 56 9.53 -2.74 1.84
N GLY A 57 10.18 -2.71 3.00
CA GLY A 57 9.57 -2.26 4.26
C GLY A 57 9.04 -0.81 4.17
N LEU A 58 9.85 0.09 3.61
CA LEU A 58 9.47 1.50 3.43
C LEU A 58 8.29 1.66 2.46
N LEU A 59 8.26 0.87 1.38
CA LEU A 59 7.14 0.85 0.45
C LEU A 59 5.84 0.44 1.15
N HIS A 60 5.88 -0.62 1.98
CA HIS A 60 4.73 -1.06 2.75
C HIS A 60 4.24 0.02 3.72
N LEU A 61 5.16 0.71 4.42
CA LEU A 61 4.82 1.81 5.32
C LEU A 61 4.10 2.96 4.58
N LYS A 62 4.70 3.43 3.47
CA LYS A 62 4.12 4.51 2.64
C LYS A 62 2.73 4.14 2.14
N ARG A 63 2.57 2.92 1.64
CA ARG A 63 1.28 2.42 1.15
C ARG A 63 0.25 2.39 2.27
N ALA A 64 0.61 1.86 3.43
CA ALA A 64 -0.29 1.76 4.57
C ALA A 64 -0.75 3.14 5.05
N ARG A 65 0.17 4.13 5.11
CA ARG A 65 -0.18 5.52 5.45
C ARG A 65 -1.14 6.12 4.43
N LEU A 66 -0.83 6.01 3.13
CA LEU A 66 -1.66 6.58 2.07
C LEU A 66 -3.07 5.97 2.06
N LEU A 67 -3.20 4.65 2.30
CA LEU A 67 -4.52 4.01 2.44
C LEU A 67 -5.31 4.62 3.60
N ARG A 68 -4.69 4.82 4.77
CA ARG A 68 -5.33 5.49 5.91
C ARG A 68 -5.73 6.94 5.60
N GLU A 69 -4.88 7.69 4.89
CA GLU A 69 -5.19 9.07 4.48
C GLU A 69 -6.40 9.11 3.53
N VAL A 70 -6.50 8.17 2.59
CA VAL A 70 -7.65 8.03 1.69
C VAL A 70 -8.92 7.64 2.45
N ASP A 71 -8.83 6.65 3.34
CA ASP A 71 -9.98 6.19 4.15
C ASP A 71 -10.53 7.33 5.02
N ALA A 72 -9.65 8.14 5.63
CA ALA A 72 -10.04 9.31 6.42
C ALA A 72 -10.76 10.37 5.54
N GLY A 73 -10.20 10.71 4.38
CA GLY A 73 -10.82 11.68 3.46
C GLY A 73 -12.18 11.25 2.93
N LEU A 74 -12.40 9.95 2.71
CA LEU A 74 -13.70 9.39 2.34
C LEU A 74 -14.72 9.48 3.49
N HIS A 75 -14.28 9.21 4.73
CA HIS A 75 -15.16 9.29 5.90
C HIS A 75 -15.63 10.73 6.17
N ASP A 76 -14.74 11.72 6.01
CA ASP A 76 -15.08 13.14 6.14
C ASP A 76 -16.08 13.59 5.06
N SER A 77 -15.97 13.04 3.85
CA SER A 77 -16.88 13.29 2.72
C SER A 77 -18.27 12.69 2.94
N ASN A 78 -18.36 11.51 3.56
CA ASN A 78 -19.62 10.83 3.86
C ASN A 78 -20.35 11.42 5.09
N SER A 79 -19.62 12.04 6.03
CA SER A 79 -20.24 12.73 7.17
C SER A 79 -20.95 14.03 6.75
N THR A 80 -20.60 14.62 5.61
CA THR A 80 -21.29 15.80 5.05
C THR A 80 -22.54 15.42 4.24
N ALA A 81 -22.70 14.16 3.85
CA ALA A 81 -23.85 13.65 3.11
C ALA A 81 -25.05 13.23 3.99
N GLN A 82 -24.97 13.31 5.32
CA GLN A 82 -26.07 12.97 6.24
C GLN A 82 -27.26 13.97 6.24
N ASN A 83 -27.26 14.97 5.37
CA ASN A 83 -28.45 15.83 5.12
C ASN A 83 -29.20 15.46 3.83
N VAL A 84 -28.99 14.26 3.26
CA VAL A 84 -29.90 13.76 2.23
C VAL A 84 -31.11 13.14 2.93
N LYS A 85 -32.18 13.93 3.01
CA LYS A 85 -33.52 13.53 3.45
C LYS A 85 -33.94 12.27 2.69
N VAL A 86 -33.88 11.12 3.35
CA VAL A 86 -34.39 9.86 2.82
C VAL A 86 -35.89 10.03 2.65
N GLU A 87 -36.35 10.05 1.40
CA GLU A 87 -37.77 10.05 1.11
C GLU A 87 -38.32 8.65 1.49
N PRO A 88 -39.35 8.56 2.36
CA PRO A 88 -39.88 7.27 2.77
C PRO A 88 -40.52 6.60 1.55
N LEU A 89 -40.04 5.39 1.23
CA LEU A 89 -40.64 4.55 0.19
C LEU A 89 -42.06 4.17 0.64
N ASP A 90 -43.05 4.72 -0.06
CA ASP A 90 -44.46 4.43 0.15
C ASP A 90 -44.72 2.95 -0.20
N GLN A 91 -44.93 2.11 0.82
CA GLN A 91 -45.13 0.67 0.70
C GLN A 91 -46.55 0.29 0.24
N THR A 92 -47.18 1.11 -0.59
CA THR A 92 -48.57 0.92 -0.99
C THR A 92 -48.66 0.70 -2.49
N GLY A 93 -48.31 -0.51 -2.95
CA GLY A 93 -48.46 -0.80 -4.39
C GLY A 93 -47.95 -2.12 -4.96
N PHE A 94 -47.49 -3.10 -4.15
CA PHE A 94 -47.12 -4.41 -4.71
C PHE A 94 -48.38 -5.23 -5.00
N LYS A 95 -48.96 -5.05 -6.19
CA LYS A 95 -49.79 -6.10 -6.80
C LYS A 95 -48.81 -7.07 -7.49
N PRO A 96 -48.69 -8.32 -7.04
CA PRO A 96 -47.85 -9.29 -7.76
C PRO A 96 -48.43 -9.54 -9.15
N GLU A 97 -47.60 -9.43 -10.18
CA GLU A 97 -47.95 -9.90 -11.53
C GLU A 97 -48.05 -11.43 -11.54
N PRO A 98 -49.03 -12.02 -12.24
CA PRO A 98 -49.15 -13.47 -12.32
C PRO A 98 -48.03 -14.04 -13.18
N LEU A 99 -47.27 -14.98 -12.62
CA LEU A 99 -46.25 -15.73 -13.34
C LEU A 99 -46.92 -16.72 -14.30
N GLU A 100 -46.79 -16.50 -15.61
CA GLU A 100 -47.19 -17.47 -16.61
C GLU A 100 -46.18 -18.63 -16.63
N GLU A 101 -46.62 -19.82 -16.23
CA GLU A 101 -45.83 -21.05 -16.27
C GLU A 101 -45.59 -21.48 -17.71
N GLN A 102 -44.42 -21.14 -18.25
CA GLN A 102 -43.98 -21.62 -19.56
C GLN A 102 -43.59 -23.10 -19.46
N SER A 103 -44.51 -23.97 -19.89
CA SER A 103 -44.27 -25.41 -20.04
C SER A 103 -43.47 -25.67 -21.32
N TYR A 104 -42.18 -25.98 -21.20
CA TYR A 104 -41.35 -26.37 -22.35
C TYR A 104 -41.48 -27.88 -22.61
N SER A 105 -42.07 -28.24 -23.76
CA SER A 105 -42.09 -29.61 -24.28
C SER A 105 -40.79 -29.87 -25.04
N VAL A 106 -39.93 -30.73 -24.50
CA VAL A 106 -38.74 -31.23 -25.20
C VAL A 106 -39.16 -32.43 -26.06
N GLY A 107 -38.98 -32.32 -27.37
CA GLY A 107 -39.11 -33.40 -28.35
C GLY A 107 -37.76 -33.82 -28.87
#